data_AF-A0A917B919-F1
#
_entry.id   AF-A0A917B919-F1
#
_cell.length_a   1.000
_cell.length_b   1.000
_cell.length_c   1.000
_cell.angle_alpha   90.00
_cell.angle_beta   90.00
_cell.angle_gamma   90.00
#
_symmetry.space_group_name_H-M   'P 1'
#
loop_
_entity.id
_entity.type
_entity.pdbx_description
1 polymer ?
#
loop_
_entity_poly.entity_id
_entity_poly.type
_entity_poly.pdbx_seq_one_letter_code
_entity_poly.pdbx_strand_id
1 'polypeptide(L)'
;MVPTIVVEVMPKAELLDPQGKAVAGALARLGRSQITSVRVGKRFEIEVEGPADDAILAEVAALADEVLANLVIEDVISVHFAGADGFGLDADNDFETGNVTSDTSFDAAQGDVSSETEQQLEDEISEGLA
;
A
#
# COMPACT_ATOMS: atom_id res chain seq x y z
N MET A 1 -14.68 -11.24 -18.15
CA MET A 1 -14.02 -10.72 -16.95
C MET A 1 -14.88 -9.56 -16.49
N VAL A 2 -15.30 -9.55 -15.22
CA VAL A 2 -16.08 -8.44 -14.65
C VAL A 2 -15.07 -7.43 -14.11
N PRO A 3 -15.01 -6.20 -14.61
CA PRO A 3 -14.10 -5.20 -14.07
C PRO A 3 -14.47 -4.83 -12.64
N THR A 4 -13.44 -4.62 -11.81
CA THR A 4 -13.57 -4.16 -10.43
C THR A 4 -13.07 -2.73 -10.34
N ILE A 5 -13.86 -1.85 -9.72
CA ILE A 5 -13.49 -0.49 -9.37
C ILE A 5 -13.25 -0.44 -7.87
N VAL A 6 -12.12 0.14 -7.48
CA VAL A 6 -11.75 0.39 -6.09
C VAL A 6 -12.09 1.85 -5.78
N VAL A 7 -12.76 2.05 -4.64
CA VAL A 7 -13.02 3.37 -4.07
C VAL A 7 -12.43 3.42 -2.67
N GLU A 8 -11.61 4.44 -2.41
CA GLU A 8 -11.01 4.65 -1.09
C GLU A 8 -11.58 5.91 -0.44
N VAL A 9 -11.95 5.78 0.84
CA VAL A 9 -12.57 6.85 1.63
C VAL A 9 -11.80 6.98 2.94
N MET A 10 -11.40 8.21 3.27
CA MET A 10 -10.70 8.53 4.50
C MET A 10 -11.50 9.54 5.32
N PRO A 11 -11.38 9.55 6.66
CA PRO A 11 -11.82 10.69 7.44
C PRO A 11 -11.17 11.99 6.92
N LYS A 12 -11.78 13.15 7.16
CA LYS A 12 -11.12 14.43 6.83
C LYS A 12 -9.84 14.61 7.63
N ALA A 13 -8.83 15.24 7.04
CA ALA A 13 -7.52 15.41 7.66
C ALA A 13 -7.58 16.26 8.95
N GLU A 14 -8.52 17.21 9.03
CA GLU A 14 -8.75 18.04 10.21
C GLU A 14 -9.51 17.33 11.35
N LEU A 15 -10.04 16.14 11.11
CA LEU A 15 -10.82 15.40 12.11
C LEU A 15 -9.96 14.35 12.82
N LEU A 16 -10.28 14.15 14.10
CA LEU A 16 -9.70 13.07 14.87
C LEU A 16 -10.21 11.73 14.32
N ASP A 17 -9.29 10.81 14.07
CA ASP A 17 -9.57 9.40 13.78
C ASP A 17 -9.30 8.55 15.05
N PRO A 18 -10.33 8.18 15.84
CA PRO A 18 -10.17 7.37 17.03
C PRO A 18 -9.64 5.97 16.73
N GLN A 19 -9.92 5.42 15.55
CA GLN A 19 -9.50 4.08 15.16
C GLN A 19 -8.01 4.07 14.85
N GLY A 20 -7.55 5.01 14.03
CA GLY A 20 -6.12 5.23 13.77
C GLY A 20 -5.33 5.48 15.06
N LYS A 21 -5.85 6.31 15.97
CA LYS A 21 -5.22 6.54 17.28
C LYS A 21 -5.12 5.26 18.11
N ALA A 22 -6.15 4.42 18.11
CA ALA A 22 -6.12 3.14 18.82
C ALA A 22 -5.04 2.21 18.26
N VAL A 23 -4.92 2.13 16.94
CA VAL A 23 -3.88 1.33 16.25
C VAL A 23 -2.49 1.87 16.56
N ALA A 24 -2.25 3.17 16.43
CA ALA A 24 -0.98 3.80 16.78
C ALA A 24 -0.58 3.53 18.24
N GLY A 25 -1.54 3.62 19.17
CA GLY A 25 -1.34 3.28 20.58
C GLY A 25 -0.98 1.81 20.81
N ALA A 26 -1.57 0.88 20.05
CA ALA A 26 -1.21 -0.53 20.10
C ALA A 26 0.22 -0.76 19.59
N LEU A 27 0.60 -0.13 18.47
CA LEU A 27 1.95 -0.23 17.90
C LEU A 27 3.02 0.32 18.85
N ALA A 28 2.75 1.43 19.54
CA ALA A 28 3.64 1.98 20.55
C ALA A 28 3.89 0.99 21.71
N ARG A 29 2.84 0.29 22.19
CA ARG A 29 2.96 -0.74 23.24
C ARG A 29 3.78 -1.95 22.79
N LEU A 30 3.80 -2.23 21.49
CA LEU A 30 4.64 -3.26 20.87
C LEU A 30 6.08 -2.77 20.59
N GLY A 31 6.44 -1.57 21.04
CA GLY A 31 7.79 -1.01 20.88
C GLY A 31 8.06 -0.40 19.50
N ARG A 32 7.05 -0.17 18.66
CA ARG A 32 7.19 0.44 17.33
C ARG A 32 7.12 1.97 17.40
N SER A 33 8.07 2.58 18.11
CA SER A 33 8.08 4.03 18.39
C SER A 33 8.30 4.93 17.17
N GLN A 34 8.80 4.38 16.06
CA GLN A 34 8.99 5.13 14.81
C GLN A 34 7.67 5.43 14.09
N ILE A 35 6.60 4.68 14.38
CA ILE A 35 5.27 4.91 13.81
C ILE A 35 4.52 5.89 14.72
N THR A 36 4.45 7.15 14.29
CA THR A 36 3.95 8.26 15.11
C THR A 36 2.45 8.53 14.90
N SER A 37 1.92 8.12 13.75
CA SER A 37 0.53 8.33 13.37
C SER A 37 0.05 7.17 12.49
N VAL A 38 -1.21 6.80 12.66
CA VAL A 38 -1.91 5.85 11.80
C VAL A 38 -3.27 6.47 11.50
N ARG A 39 -3.69 6.37 10.24
CA ARG A 39 -5.04 6.71 9.80
C ARG A 39 -5.71 5.46 9.27
N VAL A 40 -7.00 5.33 9.52
CA VAL A 40 -7.81 4.20 9.07
C VAL A 40 -8.98 4.74 8.26
N GLY A 41 -9.15 4.19 7.07
CA GLY A 41 -10.26 4.48 6.18
C GLY A 41 -11.01 3.23 5.75
N LYS A 42 -11.80 3.38 4.71
CA LYS A 42 -12.59 2.33 4.08
C LYS A 42 -12.13 2.16 2.64
N ARG A 43 -12.14 0.92 2.20
CA ARG A 43 -11.93 0.53 0.82
C ARG A 43 -13.15 -0.26 0.36
N PHE A 44 -13.71 0.13 -0.78
CA PHE A 44 -14.82 -0.54 -1.43
C PHE A 44 -14.34 -1.14 -2.73
N GLU A 45 -14.73 -2.39 -3.00
CA GLU A 45 -14.48 -3.08 -4.26
C GLU A 45 -15.83 -3.30 -4.93
N ILE A 46 -15.98 -2.73 -6.12
CA ILE A 46 -17.25 -2.64 -6.82
C ILE A 46 -17.08 -3.35 -8.16
N GLU A 47 -17.75 -4.48 -8.33
CA GLU A 47 -17.83 -5.18 -9.60
C GLU A 47 -18.89 -4.53 -10.50
N VAL A 48 -18.52 -4.22 -11.74
CA VAL A 48 -19.42 -3.60 -12.72
C VAL A 48 -19.53 -4.45 -13.98
N GLU A 49 -20.74 -4.59 -14.52
CA GLU A 49 -20.94 -5.25 -15.81
C GLU A 49 -20.64 -4.29 -16.95
N GLY A 50 -19.98 -4.79 -18.00
CA GLY A 50 -19.70 -4.02 -19.21
C GLY A 50 -18.22 -3.62 -19.35
N PRO A 51 -17.92 -2.64 -20.24
CA PRO A 51 -16.55 -2.21 -20.49
C PRO A 51 -15.97 -1.44 -19.30
N ALA A 52 -14.68 -1.64 -19.05
CA ALA A 52 -13.91 -0.80 -18.14
C ALA A 52 -13.50 0.48 -18.88
N ASP A 53 -14.31 1.53 -18.76
CA ASP A 53 -14.07 2.83 -19.38
C ASP A 53 -14.21 4.00 -18.39
N ASP A 54 -13.81 5.19 -18.84
CA ASP A 54 -13.86 6.40 -18.01
C ASP A 54 -15.29 6.80 -17.64
N ALA A 55 -16.30 6.36 -18.41
CA ALA A 55 -17.69 6.69 -18.15
C ALA A 55 -18.19 5.96 -16.89
N ILE A 56 -17.90 4.67 -16.76
CA ILE A 56 -18.28 3.92 -15.55
C ILE A 56 -17.47 4.36 -14.32
N LEU A 57 -16.20 4.78 -14.48
CA LEU A 57 -15.44 5.39 -13.39
C LEU A 57 -16.07 6.68 -12.89
N ALA A 58 -16.48 7.56 -13.80
CA ALA A 58 -17.15 8.83 -13.44
C ALA A 58 -18.50 8.60 -12.74
N GLU A 59 -19.25 7.59 -13.19
CA GLU A 59 -20.50 7.18 -12.54
C GLU A 59 -20.26 6.68 -11.11
N VAL A 60 -19.28 5.78 -10.92
CA VAL A 60 -18.94 5.25 -9.59
C VAL A 60 -18.41 6.34 -8.67
N ALA A 61 -17.62 7.30 -9.18
CA ALA A 61 -17.14 8.43 -8.40
C ALA A 61 -18.29 9.30 -7.88
N ALA A 62 -19.29 9.61 -8.72
CA ALA A 62 -20.48 10.35 -8.29
C ALA A 62 -21.28 9.58 -7.22
N LEU A 63 -21.42 8.26 -7.38
CA LEU A 63 -22.11 7.41 -6.41
C LEU A 63 -21.35 7.33 -5.07
N ALA A 64 -20.02 7.32 -5.13
CA ALA A 64 -19.16 7.26 -3.95
C ALA A 64 -19.38 8.46 -3.02
N ASP A 65 -19.45 9.67 -3.58
CA ASP A 65 -19.72 10.89 -2.82
C ASP A 65 -21.10 10.89 -2.16
N GLU A 66 -22.11 10.28 -2.79
CA GLU A 66 -23.47 10.25 -2.27
C GLU A 66 -23.70 9.18 -1.20
N VAL A 67 -23.09 8.00 -1.37
CA VAL A 67 -23.47 6.79 -0.60
C VAL A 67 -22.32 6.23 0.24
N LEU A 68 -21.09 6.30 -0.25
CA LEU A 68 -19.95 5.60 0.37
C LEU A 68 -19.24 6.47 1.41
N ALA A 69 -19.27 7.80 1.24
CA ALA A 69 -18.68 8.76 2.15
C ALA A 69 -19.73 9.58 2.91
N ASN A 70 -19.51 9.79 4.20
CA ASN A 70 -20.20 10.88 4.90
C ASN A 70 -19.44 12.19 4.70
N LEU A 71 -19.82 12.98 3.70
CA LEU A 71 -19.12 14.20 3.26
C LEU A 71 -18.89 15.27 4.35
N VAL A 72 -19.59 15.19 5.49
CA VAL A 72 -19.33 16.06 6.63
C VAL A 72 -17.99 15.72 7.29
N ILE A 73 -17.62 14.43 7.31
CA ILE A 73 -16.50 13.92 8.10
C ILE A 73 -15.51 13.03 7.33
N GLU A 74 -15.82 12.66 6.11
CA GLU A 74 -15.02 11.80 5.24
C GLU A 74 -14.85 12.44 3.86
N ASP A 75 -13.77 12.09 3.18
CA ASP A 75 -13.46 12.43 1.79
C ASP A 75 -13.23 11.14 0.99
N VAL A 76 -13.74 11.10 -0.24
CA VAL A 76 -13.31 10.13 -1.25
C VAL A 76 -11.92 10.55 -1.73
N ILE A 77 -10.93 9.67 -1.58
CA ILE A 77 -9.53 9.98 -1.90
C ILE A 77 -9.08 9.38 -3.24
N SER A 78 -9.68 8.27 -3.68
CA SER A 78 -9.38 7.66 -4.97
C SER A 78 -10.57 6.87 -5.52
N VAL A 79 -10.66 6.83 -6.85
CA VAL A 79 -11.58 5.98 -7.61
C VAL A 79 -10.84 5.49 -8.84
N HIS A 80 -10.63 4.19 -8.96
CA HIS A 80 -9.80 3.61 -10.01
C HIS A 80 -10.15 2.16 -10.29
N PHE A 81 -9.84 1.65 -11.48
CA PHE A 81 -9.95 0.21 -11.73
C PHE A 81 -8.91 -0.56 -10.92
N ALA A 82 -9.30 -1.72 -10.40
CA ALA A 82 -8.39 -2.62 -9.71
C ALA A 82 -7.28 -3.10 -10.67
N GLY A 83 -6.03 -3.06 -10.19
CA GLY A 83 -4.90 -3.72 -10.83
C GLY A 83 -4.98 -5.24 -10.72
N ALA A 84 -4.02 -5.92 -11.36
CA ALA A 84 -4.01 -7.38 -11.43
C ALA A 84 -3.86 -8.07 -10.06
N ASP A 85 -3.32 -7.36 -9.07
CA ASP A 85 -3.15 -7.79 -7.67
C ASP A 85 -4.29 -7.28 -6.75
N GLY A 86 -5.26 -6.58 -7.31
CA GLY A 86 -6.35 -5.94 -6.60
C GLY A 86 -6.02 -4.51 -6.14
N PHE A 87 -4.76 -4.08 -6.04
CA PHE A 87 -4.41 -2.70 -5.68
C PHE A 87 -4.34 -1.82 -6.92
N GLY A 88 -4.36 -0.49 -6.77
CA GLY A 88 -4.59 0.43 -7.90
C GLY A 88 -3.60 0.25 -9.06
N LEU A 89 -4.01 0.68 -10.26
CA LEU A 89 -3.22 0.47 -11.48
C LEU A 89 -1.87 1.18 -11.50
N ASP A 90 -1.65 2.19 -10.64
CA ASP A 90 -0.44 3.00 -10.67
C ASP A 90 0.06 3.33 -9.25
N ALA A 91 1.18 2.70 -8.84
CA ALA A 91 1.95 3.07 -7.64
C ALA A 91 2.44 4.54 -7.67
N ASP A 92 2.36 5.20 -8.83
CA ASP A 92 2.74 6.59 -9.01
C ASP A 92 1.70 7.58 -8.44
N ASN A 93 0.42 7.21 -8.37
CA ASN A 93 -0.66 8.06 -7.84
C ASN A 93 -0.72 8.06 -6.30
N ASP A 94 -0.18 7.01 -5.69
CA ASP A 94 0.00 6.85 -4.24
C ASP A 94 0.98 7.88 -3.66
N PHE A 95 1.90 8.41 -4.49
CA PHE A 95 2.90 9.40 -4.07
C PHE A 95 2.32 10.81 -3.91
N GLU A 96 1.35 11.21 -4.76
CA GLU A 96 0.73 12.54 -4.71
C GLU A 96 -0.37 12.66 -3.64
N THR A 97 -1.10 11.57 -3.36
CA THR A 97 -2.14 11.52 -2.30
C THR A 97 -1.59 11.16 -0.91
N GLY A 98 -0.29 10.88 -0.79
CA GLY A 98 0.37 10.57 0.47
C GLY A 98 0.13 9.15 0.99
N ASN A 99 -0.32 8.23 0.12
CA ASN A 99 -0.54 6.82 0.43
C ASN A 99 0.67 5.97 0.03
N VAL A 100 1.88 6.40 0.37
CA VAL A 100 3.10 5.65 0.03
C VAL A 100 3.20 4.40 0.91
N THR A 101 2.91 3.22 0.36
CA THR A 101 3.63 2.02 0.78
C THR A 101 4.99 2.13 0.09
N SER A 102 6.01 2.48 0.86
CA SER A 102 7.38 2.39 0.36
C SER A 102 7.61 0.93 0.09
N ASP A 103 7.55 0.56 -1.19
CA ASP A 103 7.98 -0.74 -1.67
C ASP A 103 9.50 -0.78 -1.45
N THR A 104 9.91 -0.94 -0.19
CA THR A 104 11.22 -1.47 0.13
C THR A 104 11.05 -2.96 -0.09
N SER A 105 11.28 -3.36 -1.34
CA SER A 105 11.93 -4.61 -1.69
C SER A 105 12.41 -5.34 -0.44
N PHE A 106 11.70 -6.41 -0.08
CA PHE A 106 12.03 -7.26 1.06
C PHE A 106 13.32 -8.02 0.73
N ASP A 107 14.45 -7.32 0.78
CA ASP A 107 15.78 -7.88 0.59
C ASP A 107 16.25 -8.42 1.93
N ALA A 108 15.62 -9.53 2.35
CA ALA A 108 15.95 -10.22 3.58
C ALA A 108 16.16 -11.70 3.30
N ALA A 109 17.21 -12.01 2.55
CA ALA A 109 18.03 -13.21 2.76
C ALA A 109 19.26 -13.22 1.83
N GLN A 110 20.27 -12.41 2.14
CA GLN A 110 21.63 -12.88 1.94
C GLN A 110 22.36 -12.68 3.25
N GLY A 111 22.42 -13.78 4.00
CA GLY A 111 23.19 -13.88 5.22
C GLY A 111 24.64 -13.52 4.91
N ASP A 112 25.18 -12.73 5.82
CA ASP A 112 26.60 -12.53 6.07
C ASP A 112 27.32 -13.89 6.02
N VAL A 113 27.88 -14.22 4.86
CA VAL A 113 28.88 -15.29 4.75
C VAL A 113 30.16 -14.61 5.18
N SER A 114 30.51 -14.85 6.44
CA SER A 114 31.74 -14.44 7.06
C SER A 114 32.93 -14.69 6.14
N SER A 115 33.89 -13.78 6.23
CA SER A 115 35.19 -13.66 5.54
C SER A 115 36.11 -14.89 5.56
N GLU A 116 35.61 -16.07 5.93
CA GLU A 116 36.34 -17.35 5.95
C GLU A 116 36.14 -18.16 4.65
N THR A 117 35.07 -17.92 3.87
CA THR A 117 34.80 -18.70 2.64
C THR A 117 35.56 -18.18 1.42
N GLU A 118 35.82 -16.88 1.31
CA GLU A 118 36.64 -16.32 0.21
C GLU A 118 38.10 -16.77 0.29
N GLN A 119 38.65 -16.91 1.50
CA GLN A 119 40.06 -17.25 1.70
C GLN A 119 40.36 -18.73 1.39
N GLN A 120 39.37 -19.62 1.53
CA GLN A 120 39.51 -21.03 1.14
C GLN A 120 39.50 -21.27 -0.38
N LEU A 121 38.77 -20.43 -1.13
CA LEU A 121 38.73 -20.52 -2.60
C LEU A 121 40.02 -20.00 -3.26
N GLU A 122 40.69 -19.01 -2.67
CA GLU A 122 41.96 -18.49 -3.18
C GLU A 122 43.13 -19.47 -2.95
N ASP A 123 43.14 -20.19 -1.81
CA ASP A 123 44.17 -21.18 -1.49
C ASP A 123 44.08 -22.43 -2.40
N GLU A 124 42.88 -22.93 -2.73
CA GLU A 124 42.71 -24.07 -3.66
C GLU A 124 43.13 -23.74 -5.11
N ILE A 125 42.97 -22.49 -5.55
CA ILE A 125 43.40 -22.06 -6.89
C ILE A 125 44.93 -21.95 -6.98
N SER A 126 45.60 -21.62 -5.88
CA SER A 126 47.06 -21.50 -5.80
C SER A 126 47.76 -22.87 -5.82
N GLU A 127 47.22 -23.88 -5.14
CA GLU A 127 47.82 -25.23 -5.09
C GLU A 127 47.58 -26.05 -6.37
N GLY A 128 46.59 -25.69 -7.19
CA GLY A 128 46.29 -26.36 -8.47
C GLY A 128 47.17 -25.95 -9.67
N LEU A 129 48.09 -24.99 -9.50
CA LEU A 129 48.91 -24.40 -10.58
C LEU A 129 50.44 -24.57 -10.39
N ALA A 130 50.88 -25.43 -9.47
CA ALA A 130 52.29 -25.79 -9.29
C ALA A 130 52.65 -27.16 -9.92
#